data_AF-A0A4Y2IU88-F1
#
_entry.id   AF-A0A4Y2IU88-F1
#
_cell.length_a   1.000
_cell.length_b   1.000
_cell.length_c   1.000
_cell.angle_alpha   90.00
_cell.angle_beta   90.00
_cell.angle_gamma   90.00
#
_symmetry.space_group_name_H-M   'P 1'
#
loop_
_entity.id
_entity.type
_entity.pdbx_description
1 polymer ?
#
loop_
_entity_poly.entity_id
_entity_poly.type
_entity_poly.pdbx_seq_one_letter_code
_entity_poly.pdbx_strand_id
1 'polypeptide(L)'
;MFAIDSLIKFFCCVSGRPRREVEAETPDLCQDATIDAVTTTEDRRTYLFKGDYYWELIGLQVTRIADGYPRKISEDWGGLPGNLDAALTWANGNTFFFKENEYWSFINKKMDSGYPKEISVGFEGIPNNIDAVFVWSGNGKTYFFKGSEYWRYIEPNEPPISTSYPLLISTWEGLPNNIDAALHWDNKETFFFKGKSYYRFDDELSSVAKDDRFPPYPRPTSVWWFDCQEQSTSNEDLTTVSLDGDDMHPTNIGEDDNIRTSTQITMETDYLDSSEKLDVDLQQDGGDDLTTPSSRNEVLDTNSAASSCASLLLSLLLVAIL
;
A
#
# COMPACT_ATOMS: atom_id res chain seq x y z
N MET A 1 15.12 65.10 -49.10
CA MET A 1 14.67 64.23 -50.20
C MET A 1 15.18 62.83 -49.87
N PHE A 2 14.32 61.93 -49.39
CA PHE A 2 14.68 60.59 -48.95
C PHE A 2 13.83 59.56 -49.69
N ALA A 3 14.49 58.63 -50.37
CA ALA A 3 13.96 57.31 -50.73
C ALA A 3 15.14 56.43 -51.18
N ILE A 4 15.51 55.45 -50.37
CA ILE A 4 16.17 54.22 -50.84
C ILE A 4 15.15 53.11 -50.60
N ASP A 5 14.88 52.30 -51.62
CA ASP A 5 13.68 51.48 -51.68
C ASP A 5 14.00 50.03 -52.07
N SER A 6 13.07 49.13 -51.76
CA SER A 6 13.05 47.71 -52.14
C SER A 6 14.20 46.83 -51.64
N LEU A 7 14.18 46.53 -50.34
CA LEU A 7 14.57 45.20 -49.84
C LEU A 7 13.33 44.53 -49.23
N ILE A 8 12.77 43.55 -49.94
CA ILE A 8 11.44 43.00 -49.66
C ILE A 8 11.44 42.17 -48.38
N LYS A 9 10.52 42.50 -47.46
CA LYS A 9 10.27 41.73 -46.24
C LYS A 9 9.67 40.37 -46.58
N PHE A 10 10.34 39.29 -46.22
CA PHE A 10 9.73 37.95 -46.09
C PHE A 10 9.56 37.55 -44.62
N PHE A 11 8.84 38.39 -43.87
CA PHE A 11 8.32 38.03 -42.55
C PHE A 11 6.96 37.35 -42.73
N CYS A 12 6.97 36.03 -42.95
CA CYS A 12 5.74 35.24 -42.84
C CYS A 12 5.32 35.18 -41.36
N CYS A 13 4.25 35.88 -41.00
CA CYS A 13 3.61 35.73 -39.70
C CYS A 13 2.92 34.36 -39.64
N VAL A 14 3.67 33.32 -39.24
CA VAL A 14 3.07 32.05 -38.82
C VAL A 14 2.46 32.27 -37.44
N SER A 15 1.28 32.88 -37.42
CA SER A 15 0.40 32.99 -36.26
C SER A 15 -0.25 31.64 -35.96
N GLY A 16 0.61 30.64 -35.73
CA GLY A 16 0.21 29.37 -35.14
C GLY A 16 -0.44 29.67 -33.80
N ARG A 17 -1.76 29.46 -33.72
CA ARG A 17 -2.42 29.34 -32.42
C ARG A 17 -1.64 28.29 -31.63
N PRO A 18 -1.29 28.51 -30.35
CA PRO A 18 -0.75 27.42 -29.55
C PRO A 18 -1.72 26.24 -29.68
N ARG A 19 -1.18 25.04 -29.93
CA ARG A 19 -2.01 23.84 -29.77
C ARG A 19 -2.56 23.92 -28.35
N ARG A 20 -3.86 23.71 -28.19
CA ARG A 20 -4.43 23.52 -26.86
C ARG A 20 -3.77 22.26 -26.31
N GLU A 21 -2.80 22.46 -25.45
CA GLU A 21 -2.26 21.41 -24.62
C GLU A 21 -3.46 20.84 -23.88
N VAL A 22 -3.70 19.54 -24.09
CA VAL A 22 -4.75 18.85 -23.34
C VAL A 22 -4.14 18.66 -21.97
N GLU A 23 -4.47 19.57 -21.04
CA GLU A 23 -4.17 19.38 -19.62
C GLU A 23 -4.66 17.97 -19.26
N ALA A 24 -3.74 17.10 -18.86
CA ALA A 24 -4.06 15.73 -18.56
C ALA A 24 -5.08 15.70 -17.42
N GLU A 25 -6.30 15.26 -17.73
CA GLU A 25 -7.39 15.21 -16.76
C GLU A 25 -6.95 14.35 -15.56
N THR A 26 -7.21 14.84 -14.36
CA THR A 26 -6.84 14.18 -13.11
C THR A 26 -7.43 12.76 -13.10
N PRO A 27 -6.64 11.69 -12.94
CA PRO A 27 -7.16 10.33 -13.05
C PRO A 27 -8.28 10.06 -12.03
N ASP A 28 -9.37 9.45 -12.49
CA ASP A 28 -10.45 8.97 -11.63
C ASP A 28 -10.23 7.48 -11.33
N LEU A 29 -9.88 7.16 -10.08
CA LEU A 29 -9.62 5.80 -9.61
C LEU A 29 -10.89 4.91 -9.54
N CYS A 30 -12.09 5.51 -9.51
CA CYS A 30 -13.33 4.76 -9.61
C CYS A 30 -13.65 4.38 -11.07
N GLN A 31 -13.20 5.17 -12.05
CA GLN A 31 -13.28 4.79 -13.47
C GLN A 31 -12.13 3.86 -13.88
N ASP A 32 -10.91 4.12 -13.44
CA ASP A 32 -9.72 3.33 -13.74
C ASP A 32 -8.85 3.05 -12.50
N ALA A 33 -9.19 1.97 -11.81
CA ALA A 33 -8.55 1.52 -10.58
C ALA A 33 -7.17 0.84 -10.76
N THR A 34 -6.53 1.00 -11.92
CA THR A 34 -5.12 0.60 -12.11
C THR A 34 -4.18 1.60 -11.43
N ILE A 35 -3.08 1.12 -10.86
CA ILE A 35 -2.06 1.94 -10.20
C ILE A 35 -0.67 1.58 -10.73
N ASP A 36 0.26 2.53 -10.64
CA ASP A 36 1.65 2.40 -11.12
C ASP A 36 2.60 1.96 -9.99
N ALA A 37 2.30 2.36 -8.75
CA ALA A 37 3.03 1.96 -7.56
C ALA A 37 2.19 2.18 -6.29
N VAL A 38 2.53 1.47 -5.21
CA VAL A 38 2.02 1.74 -3.85
C VAL A 38 3.12 1.44 -2.83
N THR A 39 3.18 2.21 -1.76
CA THR A 39 4.10 1.94 -0.63
C THR A 39 3.58 2.58 0.67
N THR A 40 4.13 2.16 1.82
CA THR A 40 3.92 2.80 3.13
C THR A 40 5.23 3.42 3.59
N THR A 41 5.25 4.72 3.88
CA THR A 41 6.46 5.44 4.32
C THR A 41 6.75 5.23 5.82
N GLU A 42 7.92 5.66 6.29
CA GLU A 42 8.35 5.59 7.70
C GLU A 42 7.30 6.16 8.69
N ASP A 43 6.64 7.27 8.32
CA ASP A 43 5.55 7.91 9.05
C ASP A 43 4.22 7.12 9.06
N ARG A 44 4.22 5.89 8.51
CA ARG A 44 3.08 4.96 8.36
C ARG A 44 1.95 5.45 7.46
N ARG A 45 2.23 6.41 6.58
CA ARG A 45 1.26 6.93 5.61
C ARG A 45 1.38 6.10 4.33
N THR A 46 0.27 5.51 3.88
CA THR A 46 0.25 4.66 2.68
C THR A 46 -0.09 5.53 1.47
N TYR A 47 0.75 5.52 0.44
CA TYR A 47 0.53 6.28 -0.79
C TYR A 47 0.50 5.38 -2.02
N LEU A 48 -0.38 5.71 -2.96
CA LEU A 48 -0.47 5.09 -4.28
C LEU A 48 -0.25 6.14 -5.37
N PHE A 49 0.31 5.72 -6.49
CA PHE A 49 0.78 6.58 -7.58
C PHE A 49 0.15 6.13 -8.91
N LYS A 50 -0.20 7.10 -9.76
CA LYS A 50 -0.77 6.88 -11.09
C LYS A 50 -0.52 8.10 -11.99
N GLY A 51 0.24 7.93 -13.07
CA GLY A 51 0.69 9.03 -13.91
C GLY A 51 1.48 10.06 -13.11
N ASP A 52 1.21 11.35 -13.32
CA ASP A 52 1.85 12.45 -12.59
C ASP A 52 1.23 12.74 -11.20
N TYR A 53 0.33 11.87 -10.72
CA TYR A 53 -0.48 12.07 -9.52
C TYR A 53 -0.27 10.97 -8.48
N TYR A 54 -0.51 11.31 -7.22
CA TYR A 54 -0.55 10.37 -6.11
C TYR A 54 -1.71 10.67 -5.15
N TRP A 55 -2.11 9.66 -4.39
CA TRP A 55 -3.16 9.70 -3.38
C TRP A 55 -2.63 9.08 -2.08
N GLU A 56 -3.28 9.41 -0.98
CA GLU A 56 -3.06 8.81 0.33
C GLU A 56 -4.24 7.92 0.71
N LEU A 57 -3.94 6.72 1.22
CA LEU A 57 -4.92 5.80 1.79
C LEU A 57 -4.99 5.98 3.30
N ILE A 58 -6.22 6.07 3.82
CA ILE A 58 -6.51 6.17 5.25
C ILE A 58 -7.52 5.09 5.68
N GLY A 59 -7.39 4.65 6.92
CA GLY A 59 -8.11 3.49 7.47
C GLY A 59 -7.26 2.21 7.44
N LEU A 60 -7.43 1.36 8.45
CA LEU A 60 -6.63 0.13 8.65
C LEU A 60 -7.39 -1.17 8.33
N GLN A 61 -8.67 -1.08 7.97
CA GLN A 61 -9.58 -2.23 7.87
C GLN A 61 -10.64 -2.06 6.77
N VAL A 62 -11.13 -0.83 6.59
CA VAL A 62 -11.68 -0.33 5.33
C VAL A 62 -10.81 0.86 4.93
N THR A 63 -10.19 0.78 3.76
CA THR A 63 -9.36 1.85 3.19
C THR A 63 -10.21 2.77 2.33
N ARG A 64 -9.89 4.06 2.38
CA ARG A 64 -10.44 5.08 1.47
C ARG A 64 -9.37 6.10 1.12
N ILE A 65 -9.63 6.86 0.07
CA ILE A 65 -8.84 8.04 -0.30
C ILE A 65 -8.99 9.12 0.77
N ALA A 66 -7.89 9.78 1.14
CA ALA A 66 -7.91 10.93 2.04
C ALA A 66 -8.39 12.23 1.37
N ASP A 67 -8.96 13.14 2.15
CA ASP A 67 -9.39 14.46 1.67
C ASP A 67 -8.21 15.26 1.07
N GLY A 68 -8.47 15.96 -0.04
CA GLY A 68 -7.46 16.81 -0.71
C GLY A 68 -6.54 16.08 -1.69
N TYR A 69 -6.86 14.85 -2.07
CA TYR A 69 -6.20 14.10 -3.14
C TYR A 69 -7.12 13.89 -4.36
N PRO A 70 -6.59 13.68 -5.59
CA PRO A 70 -5.18 13.57 -5.98
C PRO A 70 -4.35 14.83 -5.76
N ARG A 71 -3.05 14.65 -5.57
CA ARG A 71 -2.05 15.73 -5.63
C ARG A 71 -0.95 15.37 -6.63
N LYS A 72 -0.29 16.36 -7.22
CA LYS A 72 0.78 16.09 -8.21
C LYS A 72 2.04 15.60 -7.51
N ILE A 73 2.69 14.60 -8.09
CA ILE A 73 3.95 14.05 -7.59
C ILE A 73 5.01 15.17 -7.51
N SER A 74 5.11 15.98 -8.56
CA SER A 74 6.07 17.08 -8.68
C SER A 74 5.86 18.25 -7.71
N GLU A 75 4.71 18.33 -7.02
CA GLU A 75 4.44 19.38 -6.01
C GLU A 75 4.94 19.00 -4.61
N ASP A 76 4.93 17.72 -4.25
CA ASP A 76 5.25 17.25 -2.89
C ASP A 76 6.48 16.34 -2.83
N TRP A 77 6.70 15.50 -3.84
CA TRP A 77 7.82 14.56 -3.93
C TRP A 77 8.91 15.19 -4.80
N GLY A 78 9.43 16.34 -4.36
CA GLY A 78 10.26 17.22 -5.19
C GLY A 78 11.45 16.53 -5.86
N GLY A 79 11.37 16.33 -7.17
CA GLY A 79 12.39 15.67 -8.00
C GLY A 79 12.08 14.21 -8.40
N LEU A 80 10.97 13.64 -7.92
CA LEU A 80 10.45 12.35 -8.36
C LEU A 80 9.63 12.51 -9.67
N PRO A 81 9.81 11.66 -10.69
CA PRO A 81 8.98 11.69 -11.89
C PRO A 81 7.60 11.05 -11.65
N GLY A 82 6.64 11.32 -12.54
CA GLY A 82 5.41 10.54 -12.64
C GLY A 82 5.58 9.27 -13.47
N ASN A 83 4.49 8.49 -13.58
CA ASN A 83 4.42 7.23 -14.33
C ASN A 83 5.46 6.22 -13.82
N LEU A 84 5.54 6.01 -12.50
CA LEU A 84 6.55 5.17 -11.86
C LEU A 84 6.48 3.71 -12.33
N ASP A 85 7.58 2.97 -12.20
CA ASP A 85 7.62 1.54 -12.54
C ASP A 85 7.37 0.66 -11.29
N ALA A 86 7.80 1.09 -10.09
CA ALA A 86 7.42 0.48 -8.81
C ALA A 86 7.84 1.34 -7.60
N ALA A 87 7.46 0.92 -6.38
CA ALA A 87 7.93 1.47 -5.10
C ALA A 87 8.09 0.38 -4.03
N LEU A 88 8.97 0.60 -3.04
CA LEU A 88 9.07 -0.20 -1.80
C LEU A 88 9.50 0.68 -0.63
N THR A 89 9.30 0.21 0.61
CA THR A 89 9.94 0.77 1.81
C THR A 89 10.67 -0.32 2.58
N TRP A 90 11.90 -0.04 3.02
CA TRP A 90 12.68 -0.92 3.88
C TRP A 90 12.48 -0.59 5.37
N ALA A 91 12.80 -1.56 6.24
CA ALA A 91 12.61 -1.46 7.68
C ALA A 91 13.48 -0.38 8.38
N ASN A 92 14.38 0.28 7.64
CA ASN A 92 15.14 1.45 8.07
C ASN A 92 14.43 2.79 7.75
N GLY A 93 13.25 2.77 7.16
CA GLY A 93 12.47 3.94 6.76
C GLY A 93 12.73 4.44 5.34
N ASN A 94 13.80 4.00 4.68
CA ASN A 94 14.09 4.38 3.30
C ASN A 94 13.02 3.83 2.35
N THR A 95 12.32 4.75 1.71
CA THR A 95 11.38 4.50 0.63
C THR A 95 12.14 4.62 -0.69
N PHE A 96 12.03 3.62 -1.57
CA PHE A 96 12.66 3.62 -2.88
C PHE A 96 11.59 3.60 -3.97
N PHE A 97 11.74 4.50 -4.94
CA PHE A 97 10.90 4.58 -6.13
C PHE A 97 11.74 4.26 -7.35
N PHE A 98 11.17 3.55 -8.32
CA PHE A 98 11.87 3.05 -9.49
C PHE A 98 11.23 3.61 -10.76
N LYS A 99 12.06 4.00 -11.75
CA LYS A 99 11.63 4.33 -13.10
C LYS A 99 12.73 4.04 -14.11
N GLU A 100 12.40 3.25 -15.13
CA GLU A 100 13.30 2.89 -16.23
C GLU A 100 14.58 2.21 -15.73
N ASN A 101 15.73 2.85 -15.86
CA ASN A 101 17.01 2.36 -15.36
C ASN A 101 17.43 3.03 -14.04
N GLU A 102 16.60 3.91 -13.48
CA GLU A 102 16.91 4.74 -12.32
C GLU A 102 16.04 4.41 -11.10
N TYR A 103 16.55 4.76 -9.93
CA TYR A 103 15.80 4.77 -8.69
C TYR A 103 16.14 5.99 -7.82
N TRP A 104 15.17 6.40 -7.01
CA TRP A 104 15.26 7.49 -6.04
C TRP A 104 15.10 6.92 -4.63
N SER A 105 15.83 7.46 -3.65
CA SER A 105 15.60 7.15 -2.23
C SER A 105 15.06 8.36 -1.48
N PHE A 106 14.13 8.09 -0.57
CA PHE A 106 13.35 9.07 0.18
C PHE A 106 13.20 8.65 1.65
N ILE A 107 13.16 9.62 2.55
CA ILE A 107 12.62 9.48 3.90
C ILE A 107 11.32 10.29 3.94
N ASN A 108 10.20 9.58 4.05
CA ASN A 108 8.86 10.15 3.84
C ASN A 108 8.81 10.90 2.50
N LYS A 109 8.36 12.16 2.43
CA LYS A 109 8.34 12.96 1.18
C LYS A 109 9.64 13.71 0.86
N LYS A 110 10.73 13.47 1.58
CA LYS A 110 12.03 14.13 1.36
C LYS A 110 13.03 13.19 0.68
N MET A 111 13.52 13.56 -0.50
CA MET A 111 14.56 12.83 -1.21
C MET A 111 15.91 12.89 -0.46
N ASP A 112 16.66 11.80 -0.50
CA ASP A 112 18.05 11.75 -0.04
C ASP A 112 19.01 12.43 -1.02
N SER A 113 20.18 12.85 -0.51
CA SER A 113 21.19 13.53 -1.33
C SER A 113 21.89 12.56 -2.29
N GLY A 114 22.09 12.97 -3.54
CA GLY A 114 22.76 12.16 -4.56
C GLY A 114 21.87 11.09 -5.20
N TYR A 115 20.57 11.39 -5.37
CA TYR A 115 19.61 10.62 -6.17
C TYR A 115 19.06 11.49 -7.33
N PRO A 116 18.57 10.88 -8.43
CA PRO A 116 18.52 9.44 -8.72
C PRO A 116 19.90 8.77 -8.88
N LYS A 117 19.88 7.43 -8.91
CA LYS A 117 21.00 6.56 -9.26
C LYS A 117 20.53 5.44 -10.17
N GLU A 118 21.43 4.83 -10.93
CA GLU A 118 21.07 3.64 -11.71
C GLU A 118 20.74 2.44 -10.82
N ILE A 119 19.73 1.66 -11.21
CA ILE A 119 19.37 0.37 -10.60
C ILE A 119 20.58 -0.58 -10.59
N SER A 120 21.40 -0.54 -11.66
CA SER A 120 22.67 -1.27 -11.80
C SER A 120 23.67 -1.06 -10.65
N VAL A 121 23.62 0.10 -9.97
CA VAL A 121 24.55 0.51 -8.92
C VAL A 121 23.97 0.30 -7.52
N GLY A 122 22.65 0.44 -7.35
CA GLY A 122 21.97 0.28 -6.05
C GLY A 122 21.43 -1.12 -5.77
N PHE A 123 21.11 -1.87 -6.83
CA PHE A 123 20.41 -3.15 -6.78
C PHE A 123 21.03 -4.11 -7.81
N GLU A 124 22.29 -4.47 -7.59
CA GLU A 124 23.08 -5.26 -8.56
C GLU A 124 22.34 -6.54 -9.00
N GLY A 125 22.21 -6.72 -10.32
CA GLY A 125 21.57 -7.87 -10.94
C GLY A 125 20.04 -7.79 -11.06
N ILE A 126 19.40 -6.73 -10.56
CA ILE A 126 17.98 -6.42 -10.86
C ILE A 126 17.87 -5.80 -12.27
N PRO A 127 16.89 -6.22 -13.10
CA PRO A 127 16.68 -5.63 -14.41
C PRO A 127 16.01 -4.24 -14.35
N ASN A 128 16.23 -3.44 -15.39
CA ASN A 128 15.51 -2.18 -15.60
C ASN A 128 14.01 -2.43 -15.92
N ASN A 129 13.17 -1.42 -15.68
CA ASN A 129 11.71 -1.46 -15.85
C ASN A 129 11.06 -2.65 -15.13
N ILE A 130 11.25 -2.77 -13.82
CA ILE A 130 10.52 -3.75 -12.99
C ILE A 130 9.02 -3.47 -13.03
N ASP A 131 8.19 -4.51 -12.91
CA ASP A 131 6.72 -4.40 -12.88
C ASP A 131 6.22 -4.19 -11.44
N ALA A 132 6.93 -4.74 -10.43
CA ALA A 132 6.65 -4.54 -9.01
C ALA A 132 7.85 -4.89 -8.12
N VAL A 133 7.88 -4.40 -6.88
CA VAL A 133 8.82 -4.85 -5.84
C VAL A 133 8.22 -4.69 -4.44
N PHE A 134 8.55 -5.61 -3.51
CA PHE A 134 8.18 -5.50 -2.09
C PHE A 134 9.14 -6.27 -1.18
N VAL A 135 9.01 -6.10 0.14
CA VAL A 135 9.66 -6.97 1.16
C VAL A 135 8.67 -8.03 1.61
N TRP A 136 9.00 -9.31 1.44
CA TRP A 136 8.10 -10.41 1.82
C TRP A 136 8.20 -10.73 3.32
N SER A 137 7.06 -10.79 4.01
CA SER A 137 7.01 -10.98 5.47
C SER A 137 7.63 -12.31 5.91
N GLY A 138 7.39 -13.39 5.16
CA GLY A 138 7.78 -14.76 5.51
C GLY A 138 9.28 -15.01 5.63
N ASN A 139 10.15 -14.12 5.13
CA ASN A 139 11.60 -14.19 5.36
C ASN A 139 12.36 -12.85 5.34
N GLY A 140 11.65 -11.71 5.24
CA GLY A 140 12.24 -10.37 5.26
C GLY A 140 13.17 -10.05 4.09
N LYS A 141 13.06 -10.75 2.94
CA LYS A 141 13.85 -10.47 1.73
C LYS A 141 13.06 -9.63 0.74
N THR A 142 13.78 -8.89 -0.10
CA THR A 142 13.16 -8.04 -1.12
C THR A 142 12.97 -8.87 -2.40
N TYR A 143 11.79 -8.77 -3.00
CA TYR A 143 11.42 -9.51 -4.19
C TYR A 143 10.96 -8.56 -5.28
N PHE A 144 11.68 -8.58 -6.40
CA PHE A 144 11.44 -7.78 -7.60
C PHE A 144 10.80 -8.66 -8.67
N PHE A 145 9.84 -8.13 -9.42
CA PHE A 145 9.09 -8.85 -10.44
C PHE A 145 9.17 -8.14 -11.78
N LYS A 146 9.15 -8.90 -12.88
CA LYS A 146 9.12 -8.39 -14.24
C LYS A 146 8.52 -9.45 -15.17
N GLY A 147 7.41 -9.16 -15.86
CA GLY A 147 6.78 -10.13 -16.75
C GLY A 147 6.31 -11.40 -16.02
N SER A 148 6.83 -12.54 -16.44
CA SER A 148 6.60 -13.85 -15.81
C SER A 148 7.72 -14.24 -14.83
N GLU A 149 8.64 -13.34 -14.49
CA GLU A 149 9.87 -13.62 -13.75
C GLU A 149 9.98 -12.79 -12.46
N TYR A 150 10.75 -13.30 -11.51
CA TYR A 150 11.08 -12.60 -10.28
C TYR A 150 12.50 -12.89 -9.78
N TRP A 151 13.06 -11.95 -9.00
CA TRP A 151 14.38 -11.99 -8.39
C TRP A 151 14.24 -11.81 -6.88
N ARG A 152 15.04 -12.55 -6.09
CA ARG A 152 15.16 -12.32 -4.64
C ARG A 152 16.47 -11.61 -4.33
N TYR A 153 16.37 -10.38 -3.85
CA TYR A 153 17.48 -9.53 -3.45
C TYR A 153 17.72 -9.64 -1.93
N ILE A 154 18.98 -9.80 -1.55
CA ILE A 154 19.40 -10.01 -0.15
C ILE A 154 20.59 -9.10 0.17
N GLU A 155 20.32 -7.93 0.74
CA GLU A 155 21.35 -7.15 1.42
C GLU A 155 21.69 -7.79 2.78
N PRO A 156 22.96 -7.77 3.25
CA PRO A 156 24.18 -7.30 2.60
C PRO A 156 25.00 -8.46 2.00
N ASN A 157 24.36 -9.39 1.26
CA ASN A 157 25.11 -10.46 0.59
C ASN A 157 25.86 -9.90 -0.64
N GLU A 158 27.02 -10.48 -0.94
CA GLU A 158 27.81 -10.18 -2.14
C GLU A 158 28.08 -11.51 -2.89
N PRO A 159 27.51 -11.73 -4.08
CA PRO A 159 26.49 -10.91 -4.74
C PRO A 159 25.13 -10.94 -4.00
N PRO A 160 24.30 -9.89 -4.14
CA PRO A 160 23.01 -9.79 -3.44
C PRO A 160 21.92 -10.70 -4.03
N ILE A 161 22.16 -11.28 -5.21
CA ILE A 161 21.26 -12.20 -5.92
C ILE A 161 22.00 -13.52 -6.20
N SER A 162 21.31 -14.65 -6.02
CA SER A 162 21.85 -15.96 -6.36
C SER A 162 21.73 -16.25 -7.87
N THR A 163 22.70 -16.99 -8.43
CA THR A 163 22.70 -17.47 -9.83
C THR A 163 21.55 -18.42 -10.19
N SER A 164 20.68 -18.75 -9.24
CA SER A 164 19.42 -19.45 -9.48
C SER A 164 18.26 -18.54 -9.92
N TYR A 165 18.48 -17.23 -10.09
CA TYR A 165 17.47 -16.25 -10.51
C TYR A 165 17.71 -15.74 -11.94
N PRO A 166 16.66 -15.32 -12.68
CA PRO A 166 15.25 -15.28 -12.29
C PRO A 166 14.61 -16.65 -12.06
N LEU A 167 13.52 -16.64 -11.30
CA LEU A 167 12.57 -17.75 -11.19
C LEU A 167 11.20 -17.31 -11.73
N LEU A 168 10.34 -18.25 -12.11
CA LEU A 168 9.02 -17.93 -12.65
C LEU A 168 8.05 -17.50 -11.55
N ILE A 169 7.28 -16.42 -11.78
CA ILE A 169 6.27 -15.92 -10.84
C ILE A 169 5.20 -16.96 -10.48
N SER A 170 5.01 -18.00 -11.31
CA SER A 170 4.13 -19.14 -11.03
C SER A 170 4.50 -19.96 -9.78
N THR A 171 5.64 -19.72 -9.12
CA THR A 171 5.91 -20.26 -7.77
C THR A 171 5.09 -19.57 -6.67
N TRP A 172 4.58 -18.37 -6.93
CA TRP A 172 3.68 -17.62 -6.06
C TRP A 172 2.25 -18.01 -6.44
N GLU A 173 1.75 -19.12 -5.89
CA GLU A 173 0.60 -19.82 -6.46
C GLU A 173 -0.65 -18.92 -6.53
N GLY A 174 -1.19 -18.73 -7.73
CA GLY A 174 -2.40 -17.93 -7.99
C GLY A 174 -2.16 -16.47 -8.38
N LEU A 175 -0.92 -15.95 -8.30
CA LEU A 175 -0.62 -14.62 -8.85
C LEU A 175 -0.59 -14.64 -10.39
N PRO A 176 -1.05 -13.56 -11.05
CA PRO A 176 -0.91 -13.38 -12.49
C PRO A 176 0.51 -12.94 -12.85
N ASN A 177 0.91 -13.14 -14.11
CA ASN A 177 2.07 -12.45 -14.68
C ASN A 177 1.84 -10.93 -14.73
N ASN A 178 2.93 -10.17 -14.82
CA ASN A 178 2.92 -8.71 -15.01
C ASN A 178 2.16 -7.93 -13.93
N ILE A 179 2.22 -8.33 -12.65
CA ILE A 179 1.64 -7.55 -11.54
C ILE A 179 2.05 -6.07 -11.60
N ASP A 180 1.10 -5.16 -11.45
CA ASP A 180 1.30 -3.71 -11.62
C ASP A 180 1.80 -3.02 -10.35
N ALA A 181 1.62 -3.63 -9.18
CA ALA A 181 2.25 -3.21 -7.93
C ALA A 181 2.20 -4.32 -6.87
N ALA A 182 2.99 -4.18 -5.80
CA ALA A 182 3.00 -5.06 -4.64
C ALA A 182 3.14 -4.23 -3.34
N LEU A 183 2.53 -4.71 -2.25
CA LEU A 183 2.55 -4.04 -0.94
C LEU A 183 2.59 -5.09 0.17
N HIS A 184 3.63 -5.08 1.01
CA HIS A 184 3.50 -5.58 2.38
C HIS A 184 2.99 -4.43 3.23
N TRP A 185 1.79 -4.57 3.81
CA TRP A 185 1.12 -3.47 4.48
C TRP A 185 1.30 -3.53 6.01
N ASP A 186 0.96 -2.43 6.69
CA ASP A 186 1.27 -2.28 8.11
C ASP A 186 0.46 -3.26 8.99
N ASN A 187 -0.68 -3.75 8.49
CA ASN A 187 -1.49 -4.82 9.09
C ASN A 187 -0.86 -6.23 8.97
N LYS A 188 0.32 -6.34 8.34
CA LYS A 188 1.11 -7.56 8.09
C LYS A 188 0.58 -8.50 7.00
N GLU A 189 -0.48 -8.11 6.29
CA GLU A 189 -0.90 -8.82 5.07
C GLU A 189 -0.09 -8.36 3.85
N THR A 190 0.08 -9.26 2.89
CA THR A 190 0.75 -9.01 1.60
C THR A 190 -0.29 -8.90 0.49
N PHE A 191 -0.17 -7.87 -0.35
CA PHE A 191 -1.10 -7.58 -1.45
C PHE A 191 -0.37 -7.38 -2.77
N PHE A 192 -1.02 -7.80 -3.86
CA PHE A 192 -0.57 -7.61 -5.24
C PHE A 192 -1.70 -7.03 -6.09
N PHE A 193 -1.37 -6.11 -6.98
CA PHE A 193 -2.33 -5.41 -7.84
C PHE A 193 -2.15 -5.84 -9.30
N LYS A 194 -3.24 -6.08 -10.02
CA LYS A 194 -3.21 -6.32 -11.47
C LYS A 194 -4.49 -5.82 -12.13
N GLY A 195 -4.36 -4.93 -13.10
CA GLY A 195 -5.50 -4.30 -13.75
C GLY A 195 -6.34 -3.52 -12.72
N LYS A 196 -7.66 -3.65 -12.80
CA LYS A 196 -8.59 -3.02 -11.85
C LYS A 196 -8.89 -3.89 -10.63
N SER A 197 -8.01 -4.86 -10.33
CA SER A 197 -8.20 -5.86 -9.27
C SER A 197 -6.96 -6.04 -8.41
N TYR A 198 -7.16 -6.57 -7.19
CA TYR A 198 -6.09 -6.92 -6.27
C TYR A 198 -6.26 -8.32 -5.68
N TYR A 199 -5.14 -8.88 -5.24
CA TYR A 199 -4.97 -10.21 -4.68
C TYR A 199 -4.39 -10.03 -3.27
N ARG A 200 -4.95 -10.71 -2.28
CA ARG A 200 -4.26 -10.91 -0.99
C ARG A 200 -3.46 -12.21 -1.08
N PHE A 201 -2.20 -12.15 -0.68
CA PHE A 201 -1.32 -13.31 -0.61
C PHE A 201 -1.25 -13.81 0.84
N ASP A 202 -1.36 -15.12 1.00
CA ASP A 202 -1.18 -15.82 2.26
C ASP A 202 0.30 -16.20 2.38
N ASP A 203 1.00 -15.50 3.28
CA ASP A 203 2.45 -15.65 3.46
C ASP A 203 2.83 -16.99 4.13
N GLU A 204 1.89 -17.66 4.82
CA GLU A 204 2.12 -18.99 5.41
C GLU A 204 1.92 -20.11 4.37
N LEU A 205 0.84 -20.03 3.60
CA LEU A 205 0.53 -20.99 2.52
C LEU A 205 1.33 -20.72 1.23
N SER A 206 2.03 -19.58 1.13
CA SER A 206 2.75 -19.13 -0.07
C SER A 206 1.89 -19.13 -1.34
N SER A 207 0.63 -18.72 -1.20
CA SER A 207 -0.35 -18.68 -2.29
C SER A 207 -1.35 -17.52 -2.14
N VAL A 208 -2.04 -17.14 -3.20
CA VAL A 208 -3.19 -16.21 -3.10
C VAL A 208 -4.24 -16.81 -2.18
N ALA A 209 -4.74 -16.01 -1.23
CA ALA A 209 -5.63 -16.47 -0.17
C ALA A 209 -6.94 -17.06 -0.73
N LYS A 210 -7.28 -18.27 -0.26
CA LYS A 210 -8.47 -19.06 -0.66
C LYS A 210 -9.47 -19.23 0.49
N ASP A 211 -9.45 -18.32 1.47
CA ASP A 211 -10.30 -18.41 2.65
C ASP A 211 -11.76 -18.04 2.35
N ASP A 212 -12.69 -18.44 3.25
CA ASP A 212 -14.15 -18.35 3.06
C ASP A 212 -14.71 -16.90 3.02
N ARG A 213 -13.83 -15.88 2.90
CA ARG A 213 -14.20 -14.47 2.79
C ARG A 213 -14.80 -14.21 1.41
N PHE A 214 -16.13 -14.28 1.30
CA PHE A 214 -16.83 -13.86 0.08
C PHE A 214 -16.73 -12.33 -0.15
N PRO A 215 -16.59 -11.85 -1.41
CA PRO A 215 -16.25 -12.59 -2.62
C PRO A 215 -14.77 -13.04 -2.60
N PRO A 216 -14.40 -14.14 -3.28
CA PRO A 216 -13.02 -14.63 -3.33
C PRO A 216 -12.07 -13.64 -4.02
N TYR A 217 -10.76 -13.85 -3.88
CA TYR A 217 -9.74 -13.10 -4.61
C TYR A 217 -9.58 -13.63 -6.06
N PRO A 218 -9.22 -12.76 -7.04
CA PRO A 218 -8.99 -11.33 -6.91
C PRO A 218 -10.28 -10.51 -6.80
N ARG A 219 -10.20 -9.37 -6.11
CA ARG A 219 -11.33 -8.45 -5.85
C ARG A 219 -11.14 -7.12 -6.57
N PRO A 220 -12.21 -6.35 -6.88
CA PRO A 220 -12.09 -5.03 -7.50
C PRO A 220 -11.33 -4.03 -6.62
N THR A 221 -10.32 -3.36 -7.16
CA THR A 221 -9.52 -2.39 -6.40
C THR A 221 -10.34 -1.15 -6.02
N SER A 222 -11.20 -0.65 -6.93
CA SER A 222 -12.04 0.53 -6.70
C SER A 222 -12.94 0.40 -5.45
N VAL A 223 -13.66 -0.71 -5.33
CA VAL A 223 -14.61 -0.95 -4.22
C VAL A 223 -13.86 -1.17 -2.90
N TRP A 224 -12.76 -1.92 -2.91
CA TRP A 224 -12.10 -2.41 -1.68
C TRP A 224 -10.93 -1.57 -1.18
N TRP A 225 -10.37 -0.67 -2.01
CA TRP A 225 -9.27 0.22 -1.62
C TRP A 225 -9.63 1.72 -1.69
N PHE A 226 -10.54 2.10 -2.58
CA PHE A 226 -10.82 3.50 -2.88
C PHE A 226 -12.22 3.96 -2.43
N ASP A 227 -12.99 3.09 -1.77
CA ASP A 227 -14.37 3.32 -1.31
C ASP A 227 -15.33 3.78 -2.42
N CYS A 228 -15.09 3.32 -3.65
CA CYS A 228 -15.94 3.59 -4.79
C CYS A 228 -17.24 2.80 -4.68
N GLN A 229 -18.29 3.47 -4.19
CA GLN A 229 -19.65 2.94 -4.10
C GLN A 229 -20.12 2.42 -5.46
N GLU A 230 -20.72 1.22 -5.49
CA GLU A 230 -21.31 0.69 -6.72
C GLU A 230 -22.48 1.59 -7.15
N GLN A 231 -22.35 2.23 -8.31
CA GLN A 231 -23.41 3.01 -8.94
C GLN A 231 -24.56 2.07 -9.31
N SER A 232 -25.57 1.99 -8.44
CA SER A 232 -26.81 1.28 -8.72
C SER A 232 -27.52 1.97 -9.88
N THR A 233 -27.42 1.39 -11.07
CA THR A 233 -28.06 1.88 -12.29
C THR A 233 -29.57 1.62 -12.27
N SER A 234 -30.26 2.36 -11.39
CA SER A 234 -31.71 2.49 -11.40
C SER A 234 -32.13 3.23 -12.67
N ASN A 235 -32.39 2.46 -13.73
CA ASN A 235 -33.02 2.96 -14.95
C ASN A 235 -34.48 3.34 -14.66
N GLU A 236 -34.69 4.50 -14.02
CA GLU A 236 -35.97 5.21 -14.10
C GLU A 236 -36.11 5.86 -15.49
N ASP A 237 -36.32 5.02 -16.51
CA ASP A 237 -36.67 5.47 -17.86
C ASP A 237 -37.98 4.81 -18.33
N LEU A 238 -39.04 5.62 -18.34
CA LEU A 238 -40.26 5.51 -19.16
C LEU A 238 -41.04 4.17 -19.18
N THR A 239 -42.01 4.02 -18.26
CA THR A 239 -43.24 3.21 -18.49
C THR A 239 -44.54 3.91 -18.05
N THR A 240 -44.72 5.19 -18.39
CA THR A 240 -46.04 5.85 -18.33
C THR A 240 -46.95 5.38 -19.47
N VAL A 241 -47.55 4.18 -19.32
CA VAL A 241 -48.58 3.68 -20.24
C VAL A 241 -49.95 4.08 -19.71
N SER A 242 -50.54 5.12 -20.27
CA SER A 242 -51.95 5.46 -20.03
C SER A 242 -52.87 4.45 -20.70
N LEU A 243 -53.86 3.95 -19.97
CA LEU A 243 -55.01 3.23 -20.52
C LEU A 243 -56.29 3.79 -19.87
N ASP A 244 -57.07 4.53 -20.65
CA ASP A 244 -58.44 4.90 -20.31
C ASP A 244 -59.39 3.72 -20.60
N GLY A 245 -60.45 3.54 -19.79
CA GLY A 245 -61.56 2.63 -20.09
C GLY A 245 -62.16 1.91 -18.88
N ASP A 246 -63.40 2.28 -18.53
CA ASP A 246 -64.20 1.66 -17.47
C ASP A 246 -64.72 0.26 -17.85
N ASP A 247 -64.83 -0.67 -16.89
CA ASP A 247 -66.09 -1.40 -16.60
C ASP A 247 -66.11 -2.12 -15.23
N MET A 248 -67.20 -2.82 -14.90
CA MET A 248 -67.70 -3.00 -13.53
C MET A 248 -67.75 -4.45 -12.94
N HIS A 249 -67.21 -4.58 -11.70
CA HIS A 249 -67.49 -5.60 -10.64
C HIS A 249 -66.83 -7.02 -10.74
N PRO A 250 -66.51 -7.70 -9.60
CA PRO A 250 -65.67 -8.92 -9.59
C PRO A 250 -66.39 -10.22 -9.12
N THR A 251 -65.78 -11.40 -9.31
CA THR A 251 -65.67 -12.46 -8.26
C THR A 251 -64.73 -13.65 -8.61
N ASN A 252 -64.00 -14.11 -7.57
CA ASN A 252 -63.45 -15.46 -7.29
C ASN A 252 -62.39 -16.19 -8.16
N ILE A 253 -61.18 -16.26 -7.57
CA ILE A 253 -60.41 -17.47 -7.17
C ILE A 253 -59.83 -18.44 -8.24
N GLY A 254 -58.52 -18.68 -8.11
CA GLY A 254 -57.69 -19.68 -8.80
C GLY A 254 -56.24 -19.19 -8.85
N GLU A 255 -55.52 -19.18 -7.71
CA GLU A 255 -54.49 -20.19 -7.38
C GLU A 255 -53.35 -20.31 -8.41
N ASP A 256 -52.24 -19.59 -8.17
CA ASP A 256 -50.85 -20.11 -8.27
C ASP A 256 -49.83 -19.03 -7.80
N ASP A 257 -49.48 -19.03 -6.51
CA ASP A 257 -48.53 -18.09 -5.91
C ASP A 257 -47.09 -18.63 -5.91
N ASN A 258 -46.18 -17.99 -6.65
CA ASN A 258 -44.73 -18.06 -6.35
C ASN A 258 -43.93 -16.86 -6.87
N ILE A 259 -44.26 -15.65 -6.41
CA ILE A 259 -43.33 -14.50 -6.53
C ILE A 259 -42.25 -14.67 -5.47
N ARG A 260 -41.06 -15.12 -5.88
CA ARG A 260 -39.91 -15.24 -4.98
C ARG A 260 -39.39 -13.84 -4.62
N THR A 261 -39.68 -13.42 -3.39
CA THR A 261 -39.32 -12.11 -2.84
C THR A 261 -37.82 -11.84 -2.93
N SER A 262 -37.44 -10.61 -3.27
CA SER A 262 -36.06 -10.15 -3.14
C SER A 262 -35.74 -9.89 -1.66
N THR A 263 -34.74 -10.57 -1.11
CA THR A 263 -34.31 -10.39 0.28
C THR A 263 -33.55 -9.07 0.41
N GLN A 264 -34.17 -8.04 0.99
CA GLN A 264 -33.42 -6.92 1.53
C GLN A 264 -32.54 -7.41 2.69
N ILE A 265 -31.22 -7.23 2.55
CA ILE A 265 -30.28 -7.43 3.67
C ILE A 265 -30.18 -6.11 4.42
N THR A 266 -30.95 -5.98 5.50
CA THR A 266 -30.72 -4.93 6.50
C THR A 266 -29.48 -5.30 7.31
N MET A 267 -28.39 -4.56 7.11
CA MET A 267 -27.18 -4.66 7.93
C MET A 267 -27.44 -4.06 9.32
N GLU A 268 -28.02 -4.86 10.21
CA GLU A 268 -28.26 -4.47 11.60
C GLU A 268 -26.96 -4.63 12.41
N THR A 269 -26.38 -3.50 12.82
CA THR A 269 -25.05 -3.46 13.45
C THR A 269 -25.14 -3.61 14.97
N ASP A 270 -25.24 -4.85 15.45
CA ASP A 270 -25.22 -5.13 16.89
C ASP A 270 -23.86 -4.80 17.51
N TYR A 271 -23.86 -3.73 18.30
CA TYR A 271 -22.69 -3.15 18.97
C TYR A 271 -22.49 -3.83 20.33
N LEU A 272 -21.58 -4.80 20.42
CA LEU A 272 -21.23 -5.45 21.69
C LEU A 272 -19.86 -4.98 22.20
N ASP A 273 -19.91 -3.98 23.09
CA ASP A 273 -18.80 -3.57 23.97
C ASP A 273 -18.66 -4.60 25.10
N SER A 274 -17.50 -5.25 25.18
CA SER A 274 -17.17 -6.24 26.23
C SER A 274 -16.00 -5.79 27.10
N SER A 275 -16.08 -4.57 27.64
CA SER A 275 -15.12 -4.02 28.60
C SER A 275 -15.35 -4.51 30.05
N GLU A 276 -15.31 -5.83 30.28
CA GLU A 276 -15.36 -6.38 31.64
C GLU A 276 -14.06 -6.12 32.42
N LYS A 277 -14.20 -5.60 33.65
CA LYS A 277 -13.12 -5.42 34.60
C LYS A 277 -12.80 -6.73 35.32
N LEU A 278 -11.52 -6.98 35.54
CA LEU A 278 -11.05 -7.90 36.57
C LEU A 278 -10.75 -7.12 37.86
N ASP A 279 -11.77 -6.92 38.68
CA ASP A 279 -11.59 -6.50 40.07
C ASP A 279 -11.15 -7.74 40.90
N VAL A 280 -10.00 -7.67 41.57
CA VAL A 280 -9.40 -8.79 42.32
C VAL A 280 -9.49 -8.53 43.82
N ASP A 281 -10.50 -9.11 44.46
CA ASP A 281 -10.62 -9.13 45.92
C ASP A 281 -9.67 -10.16 46.55
N LEU A 282 -8.88 -9.71 47.53
CA LEU A 282 -8.04 -10.58 48.36
C LEU A 282 -8.67 -10.73 49.75
N GLN A 283 -9.07 -11.96 50.10
CA GLN A 283 -9.42 -12.32 51.47
C GLN A 283 -8.42 -13.33 52.03
N GLN A 284 -8.05 -13.15 53.31
CA GLN A 284 -7.11 -13.99 54.05
C GLN A 284 -7.84 -14.83 55.08
N ASP A 285 -7.55 -16.13 55.12
CA ASP A 285 -7.58 -16.99 56.31
C ASP A 285 -6.84 -18.31 55.98
N GLY A 286 -6.28 -19.08 56.92
CA GLY A 286 -6.28 -18.86 58.37
C GLY A 286 -5.86 -20.08 59.21
N GLY A 287 -4.65 -20.62 58.97
CA GLY A 287 -4.09 -21.76 59.76
C GLY A 287 -4.67 -23.15 59.42
N ASP A 288 -4.16 -24.27 59.97
CA ASP A 288 -2.91 -24.45 60.73
C ASP A 288 -2.47 -25.94 60.79
N ASP A 289 -1.20 -26.13 61.17
CA ASP A 289 -0.62 -27.24 61.96
C ASP A 289 0.31 -28.34 61.33
N LEU A 290 1.20 -28.80 62.21
CA LEU A 290 2.47 -29.55 62.13
C LEU A 290 2.50 -30.86 61.32
N THR A 291 3.66 -31.24 60.73
CA THR A 291 4.80 -31.78 61.51
C THR A 291 6.17 -31.75 60.79
N THR A 292 7.24 -31.80 61.60
CA THR A 292 8.69 -31.84 61.25
C THR A 292 9.32 -33.07 62.00
N PRO A 293 10.65 -33.42 62.06
CA PRO A 293 11.85 -32.57 61.87
C PRO A 293 13.19 -33.19 61.34
N SER A 294 14.18 -32.28 61.15
CA SER A 294 15.66 -32.49 61.20
C SER A 294 16.33 -33.29 60.06
N SER A 295 17.61 -33.10 59.71
CA SER A 295 18.72 -32.25 60.22
C SER A 295 19.52 -31.68 59.04
N ARG A 296 19.94 -30.41 58.92
CA ARG A 296 20.69 -29.48 59.82
C ARG A 296 22.22 -29.58 59.70
N ASN A 297 22.84 -28.53 59.13
CA ASN A 297 24.04 -27.76 59.53
C ASN A 297 24.28 -26.70 58.41
N GLU A 298 24.41 -25.38 58.60
CA GLU A 298 25.26 -24.53 59.49
C GLU A 298 26.77 -24.60 59.13
N VAL A 299 27.60 -23.53 59.10
CA VAL A 299 27.53 -22.03 59.05
C VAL A 299 29.00 -21.54 58.76
N LEU A 300 29.44 -20.39 58.19
CA LEU A 300 29.14 -18.94 58.13
C LEU A 300 29.04 -18.42 56.65
N ASP A 301 28.77 -17.16 56.24
CA ASP A 301 29.07 -15.76 56.67
C ASP A 301 30.52 -15.27 56.38
N THR A 302 30.86 -14.03 55.94
CA THR A 302 30.19 -12.70 55.90
C THR A 302 30.81 -11.73 54.83
N ASN A 303 30.18 -10.55 54.59
CA ASN A 303 30.77 -9.27 54.09
C ASN A 303 31.21 -9.16 52.60
N SER A 304 31.22 -7.98 51.92
CA SER A 304 30.73 -6.61 52.23
C SER A 304 30.44 -5.79 50.95
N ALA A 305 29.45 -4.89 51.08
CA ALA A 305 28.88 -3.87 50.18
C ALA A 305 29.79 -2.88 49.39
N ALA A 306 29.11 -2.03 48.59
CA ALA A 306 29.51 -0.70 48.05
C ALA A 306 30.46 -0.67 46.82
N SER A 307 30.44 0.33 45.91
CA SER A 307 29.43 1.36 45.54
C SER A 307 29.76 1.95 44.14
N SER A 308 28.98 2.92 43.66
CA SER A 308 29.04 3.53 42.31
C SER A 308 29.92 4.82 42.21
N CYS A 309 30.01 5.33 40.97
CA CYS A 309 30.28 6.71 40.54
C CYS A 309 31.72 7.20 40.18
N ALA A 310 31.80 7.63 38.91
CA ALA A 310 32.36 8.89 38.40
C ALA A 310 33.88 9.14 38.31
N SER A 311 34.32 9.48 37.08
CA SER A 311 35.11 10.69 36.77
C SER A 311 34.97 11.10 35.30
N LEU A 312 35.25 12.37 35.01
CA LEU A 312 35.15 13.03 33.69
C LEU A 312 36.47 13.78 33.38
N LEU A 313 36.52 14.44 32.20
CA LEU A 313 37.59 15.37 31.73
C LEU A 313 38.84 14.66 31.13
N LEU A 314 39.62 15.27 30.21
CA LEU A 314 39.70 16.68 29.77
C LEU A 314 40.22 16.86 28.31
N SER A 315 39.78 17.95 27.66
CA SER A 315 40.49 18.78 26.63
C SER A 315 40.74 18.30 25.18
N LEU A 316 40.79 19.30 24.28
CA LEU A 316 41.03 19.26 22.84
C LEU A 316 42.49 19.64 22.46
N LEU A 317 42.74 19.68 21.14
CA LEU A 317 43.72 20.48 20.39
C LEU A 317 45.12 19.89 20.14
N LEU A 318 45.36 19.53 18.88
CA LEU A 318 46.53 20.03 18.16
C LEU A 318 46.14 20.42 16.72
N VAL A 319 46.74 21.49 16.21
CA VAL A 319 46.59 21.96 14.82
C VAL A 319 47.78 21.44 14.01
N ALA A 320 47.54 20.94 12.81
CA ALA A 320 48.57 20.63 11.83
C ALA A 320 48.35 21.48 10.56
N ILE A 321 49.34 22.30 10.22
CA ILE A 321 49.40 23.06 8.96
C ILE A 321 50.40 22.35 8.05
N LEU A 322 49.99 22.04 6.82
CA LEU A 322 50.84 21.88 5.64
C LEU A 322 49.98 22.13 4.38
#